data_AF-A0A958RU20-F1
#
_entry.id   AF-A0A958RU20-F1
#
_cell.length_a   1.000
_cell.length_b   1.000
_cell.length_c   1.000
_cell.angle_alpha   90.00
_cell.angle_beta   90.00
_cell.angle_gamma   90.00
#
_symmetry.space_group_name_H-M   'P 1'
#
loop_
_entity.id
_entity.type
_entity.pdbx_description
1 polymer ?
#
loop_
_entity_poly.entity_id
_entity_poly.type
_entity_poly.pdbx_seq_one_letter_code
_entity_poly.pdbx_strand_id
1 'polypeptide(L)'
;MMINFHPKLVFEQLKALFFGRSSSLILTVLVFLGTSLSAHAQVVPTKMAFQGYLTTTGGTPITTPTLMRFGLYVDGIRVWYAEYGAVAFTD
;
A
#
# COMPACT_ATOMS: atom_id res chain seq x y z
N MET A 1 -19.16 59.76 28.72
CA MET A 1 -18.79 59.34 27.36
C MET A 1 -19.74 58.22 26.95
N MET A 2 -20.75 58.51 26.12
CA MET A 2 -21.74 57.51 25.67
C MET A 2 -21.28 56.90 24.35
N ILE A 3 -21.14 55.57 24.31
CA ILE A 3 -20.80 54.80 23.11
C ILE A 3 -22.09 54.64 22.31
N ASN A 4 -22.17 55.29 21.15
CA ASN A 4 -23.34 55.24 20.28
C ASN A 4 -23.32 53.94 19.47
N PHE A 5 -24.20 53.00 19.80
CA PHE A 5 -24.28 51.69 19.15
C PHE A 5 -25.14 51.80 17.89
N HIS A 6 -24.53 51.72 16.70
CA HIS A 6 -25.25 51.73 15.43
C HIS A 6 -25.61 50.28 15.01
N PRO A 7 -26.86 49.83 15.22
CA PRO A 7 -27.25 48.42 15.07
C PRO A 7 -27.11 47.90 13.63
N LYS A 8 -27.20 48.78 12.63
CA LYS A 8 -27.01 48.42 11.22
C LYS A 8 -25.57 47.97 10.92
N LEU A 9 -24.57 48.60 11.54
CA LEU A 9 -23.16 48.27 11.32
C LEU A 9 -22.83 46.90 11.90
N VAL A 10 -23.37 46.59 13.08
CA VAL A 10 -23.16 45.31 13.78
C VAL A 10 -23.77 44.15 13.00
N PHE A 11 -24.94 44.35 12.40
CA PHE A 11 -25.61 43.32 11.61
C PHE A 11 -24.85 42.96 10.31
N GLU A 12 -24.29 43.94 9.60
CA GLU A 12 -23.50 43.69 8.39
C GLU A 12 -22.16 43.01 8.70
N GLN A 13 -21.50 43.38 9.81
CA GLN A 13 -20.29 42.70 10.29
C GLN A 13 -20.57 41.24 10.68
N LEU A 14 -21.73 40.98 11.28
CA LEU A 14 -22.16 39.63 11.66
C LEU A 14 -22.38 38.73 10.43
N LYS A 15 -23.01 39.27 9.38
CA LYS A 15 -23.18 38.55 8.10
C LYS A 15 -21.82 38.19 7.48
N ALA A 16 -20.89 39.15 7.41
CA ALA A 16 -19.56 38.91 6.85
C ALA A 16 -18.79 37.81 7.62
N LEU A 17 -18.95 37.77 8.95
CA LEU A 17 -18.31 36.77 9.81
C LEU A 17 -18.84 35.34 9.57
N PHE A 18 -20.14 35.20 9.30
CA PHE A 18 -20.76 33.90 9.03
C PHE A 18 -20.52 33.42 7.58
N PHE A 19 -20.52 34.32 6.59
CA PHE A 19 -20.29 33.95 5.18
C PHE A 19 -18.81 33.65 4.87
N GLY A 20 -17.86 34.33 5.51
CA GLY A 20 -16.42 34.12 5.28
C GLY A 20 -15.89 32.78 5.79
N ARG A 21 -16.51 32.21 6.83
CA ARG A 21 -16.04 30.95 7.46
C ARG A 21 -16.49 29.69 6.71
N SER A 22 -17.61 29.75 6.02
CA SER A 22 -18.17 28.62 5.26
C SER A 22 -17.35 28.28 4.01
N SER A 23 -16.70 29.28 3.40
CA SER A 23 -15.89 29.10 2.18
C SER A 23 -14.61 28.28 2.45
N SER A 24 -13.99 28.46 3.63
CA SER A 24 -12.76 27.75 4.00
C SER A 24 -12.98 26.24 4.20
N LEU A 25 -14.13 25.84 4.73
CA LEU A 25 -14.43 24.42 4.97
C LEU A 25 -14.64 23.65 3.67
N ILE A 26 -15.33 24.27 2.70
CA ILE A 26 -15.59 23.67 1.38
C ILE A 26 -14.28 23.43 0.64
N LEU A 27 -13.36 24.41 0.67
CA LEU A 27 -12.07 24.28 0.00
C LEU A 27 -11.21 23.15 0.59
N THR A 28 -11.20 23.00 1.92
CA THR A 28 -10.46 21.93 2.60
C THR A 28 -11.00 20.54 2.24
N VAL A 29 -12.33 20.39 2.15
CA VAL A 29 -12.96 19.12 1.74
C VAL A 29 -12.61 18.77 0.29
N LEU A 30 -12.62 19.76 -0.62
CA LEU A 30 -12.26 19.56 -2.03
C LEU A 30 -10.79 19.16 -2.22
N VAL A 31 -9.87 19.76 -1.48
CA VAL A 31 -8.44 19.39 -1.53
C VAL A 31 -8.22 17.96 -1.01
N PHE A 32 -8.90 17.59 0.09
CA PHE A 32 -8.78 16.25 0.67
C PHE A 32 -9.33 15.17 -0.27
N LEU A 33 -10.45 15.44 -0.97
CA LEU A 33 -11.02 14.54 -1.98
C LEU A 33 -10.17 14.45 -3.26
N GLY A 34 -9.42 15.50 -3.61
CA GLY A 34 -8.55 15.50 -4.78
C GLY A 34 -7.29 14.65 -4.62
N THR A 35 -6.78 14.50 -3.39
CA THR A 35 -5.52 13.79 -3.12
C THR A 35 -5.65 12.27 -2.97
N SER A 36 -6.86 11.74 -2.77
CA SER A 36 -7.08 10.30 -2.51
C SER A 36 -7.16 9.43 -3.77
N LEU A 37 -7.10 10.02 -4.97
CA LEU A 37 -7.26 9.31 -6.25
C LEU A 37 -5.97 8.74 -6.85
N SER A 38 -4.81 8.89 -6.18
CA SER A 38 -3.54 8.33 -6.65
C SER A 38 -3.16 7.01 -5.96
N ALA A 39 -4.11 6.09 -5.83
CA ALA A 39 -3.79 4.70 -5.51
C ALA A 39 -3.31 4.02 -6.81
N HIS A 40 -2.01 4.10 -7.08
CA HIS A 40 -1.41 3.30 -8.13
C HIS A 40 -1.60 1.83 -7.76
N ALA A 41 -2.34 1.08 -8.57
CA ALA A 41 -2.48 -0.36 -8.38
C ALA A 41 -1.09 -1.00 -8.49
N GLN A 42 -0.47 -1.30 -7.35
CA GLN A 42 0.73 -2.11 -7.33
C GLN A 42 0.34 -3.48 -7.89
N VAL A 43 0.83 -3.79 -9.07
CA VAL A 43 0.74 -5.14 -9.64
C VAL A 43 1.66 -6.02 -8.78
N VAL A 44 1.10 -6.59 -7.73
CA VAL A 44 1.81 -7.57 -6.90
C VAL A 44 1.89 -8.87 -7.71
N PRO A 45 3.09 -9.45 -7.92
CA PRO A 45 3.22 -10.75 -8.55
C PRO A 45 2.43 -11.79 -7.75
N THR A 46 1.37 -12.34 -8.34
CA THR A 46 0.53 -13.35 -7.68
C THR A 46 1.06 -14.77 -7.87
N LYS A 47 2.03 -14.96 -8.76
CA LYS A 47 2.63 -16.24 -9.10
C LYS A 47 4.13 -16.08 -9.33
N MET A 48 4.89 -17.04 -8.83
CA MET A 48 6.33 -17.17 -9.10
C MET A 48 6.58 -18.58 -9.62
N ALA A 49 7.37 -18.69 -10.68
CA ALA A 49 7.81 -19.97 -11.23
C ALA A 49 9.34 -20.03 -11.14
N PHE A 50 9.84 -21.08 -10.51
CA PHE A 50 11.28 -21.35 -10.41
C PHE A 50 11.63 -22.45 -11.40
N GLN A 51 12.64 -22.22 -12.24
CA GLN A 51 13.19 -23.22 -13.15
C GLN A 51 14.68 -23.38 -12.85
N GLY A 52 15.13 -24.62 -12.78
CA GLY A 52 16.51 -24.96 -12.51
C GLY A 52 16.71 -26.46 -12.43
N TYR A 53 17.96 -26.89 -12.45
CA TYR A 53 18.37 -28.27 -12.25
C TYR A 53 19.29 -28.33 -11.04
N LEU A 54 19.25 -29.44 -10.30
CA LEU A 54 20.18 -29.65 -9.21
C LEU A 54 21.50 -30.14 -9.79
N THR A 55 22.62 -29.61 -9.29
CA THR A 55 23.95 -30.09 -9.62
C THR A 55 24.72 -30.46 -8.37
N THR A 56 25.69 -31.36 -8.53
CA THR A 56 26.76 -31.54 -7.56
C THR A 56 27.63 -30.29 -7.50
N THR A 57 28.52 -30.21 -6.49
CA THR A 57 29.54 -29.14 -6.39
C THR A 57 30.43 -29.06 -7.64
N GLY A 58 30.58 -30.18 -8.37
CA GLY A 58 31.34 -30.23 -9.63
C GLY A 58 30.53 -29.86 -10.88
N GLY A 59 29.26 -29.46 -10.74
CA GLY A 59 28.40 -29.07 -11.86
C GLY A 59 27.71 -30.24 -12.57
N THR A 60 27.88 -31.48 -12.12
CA THR A 60 27.18 -32.64 -12.70
C THR A 60 25.71 -32.61 -12.31
N PRO A 61 24.76 -32.78 -13.26
CA PRO A 61 23.34 -32.87 -12.94
C PRO A 61 23.03 -34.01 -11.97
N ILE A 62 22.16 -33.75 -11.00
CA ILE A 62 21.59 -34.78 -10.13
C ILE A 62 20.32 -35.30 -10.81
N THR A 63 20.34 -36.58 -11.19
CA THR A 63 19.21 -37.26 -11.86
C THR A 63 18.45 -38.22 -10.94
N THR A 64 19.01 -38.51 -9.76
CA THR A 64 18.38 -39.39 -8.78
C THR A 64 17.34 -38.66 -7.95
N PRO A 65 16.24 -39.33 -7.53
CA PRO A 65 15.26 -38.75 -6.62
C PRO A 65 15.94 -38.19 -5.36
N THR A 66 15.73 -36.91 -5.10
CA THR A 66 16.42 -36.19 -4.02
C THR A 66 15.42 -35.49 -3.12
N LEU A 67 15.68 -35.47 -1.81
CA LEU A 67 14.89 -34.73 -0.85
C LEU A 67 15.07 -33.22 -1.08
N MET A 68 13.96 -32.49 -1.21
CA MET A 68 13.97 -31.04 -1.41
C MET A 68 13.14 -30.33 -0.35
N ARG A 69 13.64 -29.17 0.09
CA ARG A 69 12.98 -28.28 1.04
C ARG A 69 12.83 -26.90 0.42
N PHE A 70 11.63 -26.36 0.48
CA PHE A 70 11.31 -25.03 -0.02
C PHE A 70 10.78 -24.18 1.13
N GLY A 71 11.28 -22.95 1.25
CA GLY A 71 10.84 -22.00 2.26
C GLY A 71 10.64 -20.62 1.64
N LEU A 72 9.49 -20.01 1.91
CA LEU A 72 9.22 -18.62 1.57
C LEU A 72 9.40 -17.77 2.84
N TYR A 73 10.21 -16.72 2.74
CA TYR A 73 10.45 -15.79 3.84
C TYR A 73 10.04 -14.38 3.42
N VAL A 74 9.35 -13.67 4.30
CA VAL A 74 9.00 -12.25 4.16
C VAL A 74 9.51 -11.55 5.42
N ASP A 75 10.35 -10.53 5.25
CA ASP A 75 10.97 -9.79 6.35
C ASP A 75 11.68 -10.68 7.38
N GLY A 76 12.35 -11.73 6.91
CA GLY A 76 13.05 -12.71 7.76
C GLY A 76 12.15 -13.74 8.43
N ILE A 77 10.82 -13.65 8.29
CA ILE A 77 9.85 -14.58 8.86
C ILE A 77 9.45 -15.61 7.80
N ARG A 78 9.50 -16.91 8.14
CA ARG A 78 9.06 -17.97 7.24
C ARG A 78 7.52 -18.00 7.17
N VAL A 79 6.96 -17.68 6.01
CA VAL A 79 5.51 -17.63 5.76
C VAL A 79 4.97 -18.87 5.06
N TRP A 80 5.84 -19.66 4.42
CA TRP A 80 5.47 -20.94 3.80
C TRP A 80 6.66 -21.91 3.82
N TYR A 81 6.37 -23.20 3.92
CA TYR A 81 7.36 -24.27 3.91
C TYR A 81 6.77 -25.54 3.30
N ALA A 82 7.56 -26.22 2.48
CA ALA A 82 7.24 -27.55 1.99
C ALA A 82 8.49 -28.44 1.97
N GLU A 83 8.29 -29.72 2.26
CA GLU A 83 9.30 -30.75 2.15
C GLU A 83 8.78 -31.85 1.22
N TYR A 84 9.58 -32.20 0.22
CA TYR A 84 9.30 -33.27 -0.72
C TYR A 84 10.36 -34.35 -0.54
N GLY A 85 9.96 -35.51 -0.05
CA GLY A 85 10.87 -36.60 0.30
C GLY A 85 11.59 -37.21 -0.91
N ALA A 86 11.03 -37.09 -2.11
CA ALA A 86 11.63 -37.54 -3.34
C ALA A 86 11.10 -36.70 -4.52
N VAL A 87 11.94 -35.80 -5.04
CA VAL A 87 11.66 -35.08 -6.30
C VAL A 87 12.41 -35.77 -7.42
N ALA A 88 11.68 -36.31 -8.40
CA ALA A 88 12.26 -36.91 -9.60
C ALA A 88 12.51 -35.81 -10.65
N PHE A 89 13.61 -35.96 -11.38
CA PHE A 89 13.99 -35.08 -12.48
C PHE A 89 13.71 -35.79 -13.80
N THR A 90 13.17 -35.06 -14.77
CA THR A 90 12.96 -35.56 -16.13
C THR A 90 13.90 -34.81 -17.06
N ASP A 91 14.65 -35.57 -17.85
CA ASP A 91 15.54 -35.06 -18.90
C ASP A 91 14.76 -34.45 -20.07
#